data_AF-A0A0D9NM91-F1
#
_entry.id   AF-A0A0D9NM91-F1
#
_cell.length_a   1.000
_cell.length_b   1.000
_cell.length_c   1.000
_cell.angle_alpha   90.00
_cell.angle_beta   90.00
_cell.angle_gamma   90.00
#
_symmetry.space_group_name_H-M   'P 1'
#
loop_
_entity.id
_entity.type
_entity.pdbx_description
1 polymer ?
#
loop_
_entity_poly.entity_id
_entity_poly.type
_entity_poly.pdbx_seq_one_letter_code
_entity_poly.pdbx_strand_id
1 'polypeptide(L)'
;MSDSGTVLGIPVPGCARVLAGTTPVYPSHQGDEVVPGLIIAFGKKFNRPGHEIKYESQLSYGLSDIVILLERPYVEDYHVNFETIVQKSPTLRAVDELIRFSSCGARSIFTVTVLNTFPMQPDKKDKSLDEACHGLVGQVLQVKRPKIILRCDQHSFSDGWMRRFNFHGPDYDLQYRLEKHEIKFDETHTATVYQSFHPSCAVNNTDCRPEYRALLIHHFLAAFWALRGHHTDLPEYVEPIRQLCLQSGQRRTKPGLCSWQAAEHIEEAICGGYMGPNDGRGGHRMEIRNKPRIDNLQGRAKVVCRMYSKLEALAQGKFNPGALALAKIITFFWKDHFTSEPIFQQVLFLLQTQGNRQSGWFVSRSPENEKNTLASVVDNFTALRLNEALGHVSDGSATDGKQRFNAVIRATKIYLTQSSVMELMTTLRIASNLRYCETMADLHAGENLEFVLRSSQFWQLEELHQSVSA
;
A
#
# COMPACT_ATOMS: atom_id res chain seq x y z
N MET A 1 -11.30 -11.29 -9.66
CA MET A 1 -10.09 -10.69 -9.04
C MET A 1 -10.30 -9.18 -9.05
N SER A 2 -10.05 -8.46 -7.96
CA SER A 2 -10.07 -7.00 -8.04
C SER A 2 -8.88 -6.55 -8.90
N ASP A 3 -9.17 -5.96 -10.06
CA ASP A 3 -8.27 -5.49 -11.12
C ASP A 3 -7.20 -4.46 -10.69
N SER A 4 -7.01 -4.19 -9.40
CA SER A 4 -6.11 -3.12 -8.94
C SER A 4 -4.64 -3.52 -8.85
N GLY A 5 -4.32 -4.83 -8.85
CA GLY A 5 -2.94 -5.35 -8.67
C GLY A 5 -2.25 -4.93 -7.37
N THR A 6 -2.97 -4.32 -6.43
CA THR A 6 -2.45 -3.90 -5.13
C THR A 6 -2.73 -4.95 -4.05
N VAL A 7 -1.81 -5.09 -3.09
CA VAL A 7 -1.96 -5.96 -1.91
C VAL A 7 -1.53 -5.15 -0.69
N LEU A 8 -2.33 -5.18 0.38
CA LEU A 8 -2.13 -4.30 1.55
C LEU A 8 -2.07 -2.81 1.15
N GLY A 9 -2.82 -2.42 0.12
CA GLY A 9 -2.83 -1.05 -0.41
C GLY A 9 -1.55 -0.57 -1.08
N ILE A 10 -0.59 -1.46 -1.38
CA ILE A 10 0.63 -1.15 -2.15
C ILE A 10 0.66 -1.93 -3.47
N PRO A 11 1.25 -1.38 -4.55
CA PRO A 11 1.46 -2.13 -5.79
C PRO A 11 2.48 -3.24 -5.59
N VAL A 12 2.32 -4.35 -6.33
CA VAL A 12 3.20 -5.52 -6.22
C VAL A 12 3.96 -5.77 -7.54
N PRO A 13 5.30 -5.72 -7.54
CA PRO A 13 6.11 -5.86 -8.75
C PRO A 13 6.06 -7.28 -9.31
N GLY A 14 6.49 -7.41 -10.58
CA GLY A 14 6.54 -8.67 -11.29
C GLY A 14 7.26 -9.79 -10.53
N CYS A 15 8.43 -9.49 -9.92
CA CYS A 15 9.22 -10.50 -9.20
C CYS A 15 8.49 -11.17 -8.04
N ALA A 16 7.54 -10.49 -7.39
CA ALA A 16 6.74 -11.05 -6.31
C ALA A 16 5.45 -11.70 -6.85
N ARG A 17 4.85 -11.13 -7.91
CA ARG A 17 3.64 -11.70 -8.54
C ARG A 17 3.86 -13.08 -9.13
N VAL A 18 5.05 -13.36 -9.68
CA VAL A 18 5.38 -14.70 -10.21
C VAL A 18 5.47 -15.77 -9.13
N LEU A 19 5.62 -15.39 -7.86
CA LEU A 19 5.62 -16.33 -6.74
C LEU A 19 4.21 -16.72 -6.33
N ALA A 20 3.19 -15.90 -6.61
CA ALA A 20 1.81 -16.26 -6.35
C ALA A 20 1.37 -17.40 -7.27
N GLY A 21 0.50 -18.28 -6.80
CA GLY A 21 -0.07 -19.30 -7.67
C GLY A 21 -1.18 -20.07 -7.03
N THR A 22 -1.96 -20.73 -7.88
CA THR A 22 -3.10 -21.54 -7.45
C THR A 22 -2.63 -22.64 -6.51
N THR A 23 -3.21 -22.67 -5.31
CA THR A 23 -2.94 -23.74 -4.34
C THR A 23 -3.56 -25.06 -4.81
N PRO A 24 -2.93 -26.20 -4.50
CA PRO A 24 -3.51 -27.50 -4.80
C PRO A 24 -4.87 -27.67 -4.12
N VAL A 25 -5.75 -28.43 -4.76
CA VAL A 25 -6.98 -28.90 -4.12
C VAL A 25 -6.58 -29.81 -2.97
N TYR A 26 -7.04 -29.47 -1.76
CA TYR A 26 -6.79 -30.27 -0.57
C TYR A 26 -8.12 -30.86 -0.10
N PRO A 27 -8.24 -32.19 0.04
CA PRO A 27 -9.46 -32.81 0.52
C PRO A 27 -9.68 -32.42 1.99
N SER A 28 -10.93 -32.12 2.34
CA SER A 28 -11.32 -31.99 3.75
C SER A 28 -10.96 -33.27 4.49
N HIS A 29 -10.45 -33.14 5.70
CA HIS A 29 -10.16 -34.29 6.55
C HIS A 29 -10.96 -34.21 7.85
N GLN A 30 -11.09 -35.34 8.55
CA GLN A 30 -11.95 -35.46 9.73
C GLN A 30 -11.73 -34.37 10.79
N GLY A 31 -10.49 -33.96 11.03
CA GLY A 31 -10.21 -32.92 12.02
C GLY A 31 -10.70 -31.53 11.62
N ASP A 32 -10.99 -31.25 10.34
CA ASP A 32 -11.64 -30.00 9.93
C ASP A 32 -13.07 -29.91 10.48
N GLU A 33 -13.76 -31.05 10.60
CA GLU A 33 -15.12 -31.14 11.14
C GLU A 33 -15.15 -31.11 12.68
N VAL A 34 -14.09 -31.58 13.33
CA VAL A 34 -14.00 -31.69 14.80
C VAL A 34 -13.69 -30.36 15.48
N VAL A 35 -12.90 -29.49 14.83
CA VAL A 35 -12.38 -28.24 15.43
C VAL A 35 -13.47 -27.29 15.95
N PRO A 36 -14.58 -27.04 15.24
CA PRO A 36 -15.69 -26.24 15.79
C PRO A 36 -16.18 -26.76 17.14
N GLY A 37 -16.27 -28.08 17.31
CA GLY A 37 -16.68 -28.72 18.56
C GLY A 37 -15.71 -28.44 19.72
N LEU A 38 -14.39 -28.50 19.46
CA LEU A 38 -13.37 -28.19 20.46
C LEU A 38 -13.47 -26.74 20.95
N ILE A 39 -13.66 -25.79 20.03
CA ILE A 39 -13.77 -24.36 20.35
C ILE A 39 -15.06 -24.08 21.13
N ILE A 40 -16.18 -24.67 20.73
CA ILE A 40 -17.45 -24.55 21.45
C ILE A 40 -17.34 -25.10 22.86
N ALA A 41 -16.73 -26.28 23.03
CA ALA A 41 -16.54 -26.90 24.34
C ALA A 41 -15.64 -26.04 25.24
N PHE A 42 -14.54 -25.50 24.70
CA PHE A 42 -13.65 -24.59 25.41
C PHE A 42 -14.38 -23.33 25.87
N GLY A 43 -15.10 -22.67 24.95
CA GLY A 43 -15.84 -21.45 25.27
C GLY A 43 -16.91 -21.67 26.35
N LYS A 44 -17.67 -22.77 26.25
CA LYS A 44 -18.66 -23.16 27.28
C LYS A 44 -18.01 -23.45 28.63
N LYS A 45 -16.89 -24.17 28.65
CA LYS A 45 -16.15 -24.50 29.88
C LYS A 45 -15.73 -23.25 30.65
N PHE A 46 -15.33 -22.18 29.93
CA PHE A 46 -14.90 -20.92 30.53
C PHE A 46 -15.96 -19.82 30.50
N ASN A 47 -17.24 -20.20 30.31
CA ASN A 47 -18.38 -19.28 30.29
C ASN A 47 -18.20 -18.05 29.37
N ARG A 48 -17.58 -18.26 28.20
CA ARG A 48 -17.35 -17.21 27.21
C ARG A 48 -18.65 -16.87 26.47
N PRO A 49 -18.86 -15.59 26.09
CA PRO A 49 -20.05 -15.18 25.35
C PRO A 49 -20.22 -15.96 24.03
N GLY A 50 -21.45 -16.35 23.71
CA GLY A 50 -21.73 -17.17 22.52
C GLY A 50 -21.28 -16.55 21.18
N HIS A 51 -21.24 -15.22 21.09
CA HIS A 51 -20.75 -14.51 19.91
C HIS A 51 -19.23 -14.58 19.75
N GLU A 52 -18.45 -14.59 20.84
CA GLU A 52 -17.01 -14.81 20.80
C GLU A 52 -16.70 -16.25 20.38
N ILE A 53 -17.46 -17.22 20.91
CA ILE A 53 -17.37 -18.63 20.53
C ILE A 53 -17.62 -18.80 19.03
N LYS A 54 -18.70 -18.18 18.53
CA LYS A 54 -19.06 -18.22 17.11
C LYS A 54 -17.96 -17.63 16.24
N TYR A 55 -17.41 -16.47 16.63
CA TYR A 55 -16.29 -15.84 15.91
C TYR A 55 -15.07 -16.76 15.80
N GLU A 56 -14.58 -17.32 16.91
CA GLU A 56 -13.40 -18.21 16.89
C GLU A 56 -13.67 -19.50 16.10
N SER A 57 -14.90 -20.02 16.20
CA SER A 57 -15.31 -21.19 15.43
C SER A 57 -15.36 -20.91 13.92
N GLN A 58 -15.77 -19.71 13.50
CA GLN A 58 -15.77 -19.33 12.07
C GLN A 58 -14.36 -19.04 11.54
N LEU A 59 -13.49 -18.43 12.36
CA LEU A 59 -12.11 -18.12 12.01
C LEU A 59 -11.27 -19.40 11.77
N SER A 60 -11.57 -20.46 12.52
CA SER A 60 -10.84 -21.75 12.50
C SER A 60 -11.43 -22.81 11.56
N TYR A 61 -12.52 -22.50 10.86
CA TYR A 61 -13.30 -23.47 10.09
C TYR A 61 -12.60 -23.98 8.81
N GLY A 62 -11.67 -23.21 8.25
CA GLY A 62 -11.06 -23.52 6.94
C GLY A 62 -10.26 -24.83 6.90
N LEU A 63 -9.67 -25.14 5.75
CA LEU A 63 -8.92 -26.40 5.54
C LEU A 63 -7.65 -26.48 6.40
N SER A 64 -7.20 -27.70 6.69
CA SER A 64 -6.06 -27.95 7.57
C SER A 64 -4.68 -27.85 6.92
N ASP A 65 -4.55 -27.88 5.60
CA ASP A 65 -3.24 -27.97 4.94
C ASP A 65 -2.29 -26.80 5.26
N ILE A 66 -2.85 -25.62 5.48
CA ILE A 66 -2.18 -24.47 6.08
C ILE A 66 -2.98 -23.88 7.24
N VAL A 67 -2.30 -23.65 8.36
CA VAL A 67 -2.84 -22.95 9.53
C VAL A 67 -2.08 -21.66 9.75
N ILE A 68 -2.78 -20.55 9.96
CA ILE A 68 -2.18 -19.25 10.29
C ILE A 68 -2.44 -18.96 11.78
N LEU A 69 -1.38 -18.73 12.55
CA LEU A 69 -1.48 -18.39 13.97
C LEU A 69 -1.32 -16.88 14.17
N LEU A 70 -2.34 -16.24 14.71
CA LEU A 70 -2.36 -14.86 15.17
C LEU A 70 -2.28 -14.81 16.70
N GLU A 71 -2.08 -13.63 17.29
CA GLU A 71 -1.93 -13.51 18.74
C GLU A 71 -3.28 -13.61 19.47
N ARG A 72 -4.06 -12.52 19.42
CA ARG A 72 -5.31 -12.32 20.19
C ARG A 72 -6.38 -11.75 19.27
N PRO A 73 -7.66 -12.05 19.55
CA PRO A 73 -8.75 -11.39 18.85
C PRO A 73 -8.78 -9.90 19.21
N TYR A 74 -8.98 -9.06 18.19
CA TYR A 74 -9.31 -7.65 18.35
C TYR A 74 -10.54 -7.36 17.49
N VAL A 75 -11.69 -7.34 18.14
CA VAL A 75 -13.00 -7.16 17.50
C VAL A 75 -13.76 -6.10 18.28
N GLU A 76 -14.19 -5.04 17.59
CA GLU A 76 -14.95 -3.94 18.20
C GLU A 76 -16.38 -4.36 18.55
N ASP A 77 -17.00 -5.17 17.69
CA ASP A 77 -18.37 -5.64 17.85
C ASP A 77 -18.51 -7.07 17.32
N TYR A 78 -18.79 -8.02 18.22
CA TYR A 78 -19.02 -9.42 17.89
C TYR A 78 -20.47 -9.74 17.47
N HIS A 79 -21.39 -8.78 17.55
CA HIS A 79 -22.80 -8.99 17.21
C HIS A 79 -23.07 -8.92 15.70
N VAL A 80 -22.12 -8.45 14.90
CA VAL A 80 -22.20 -8.47 13.44
C VAL A 80 -21.72 -9.81 12.86
N ASN A 81 -22.01 -10.06 11.59
CA ASN A 81 -21.55 -11.28 10.92
C ASN A 81 -20.01 -11.29 10.74
N PHE A 82 -19.43 -12.49 10.60
CA PHE A 82 -17.99 -12.68 10.49
C PHE A 82 -17.36 -11.93 9.31
N GLU A 83 -18.04 -11.85 8.17
CA GLU A 83 -17.57 -11.09 7.02
C GLU A 83 -17.39 -9.60 7.36
N THR A 84 -18.36 -9.01 8.06
CA THR A 84 -18.29 -7.62 8.53
C THR A 84 -17.13 -7.44 9.51
N ILE A 85 -16.89 -8.40 10.40
CA ILE A 85 -15.73 -8.38 11.33
C ILE A 85 -14.42 -8.36 10.54
N VAL A 86 -14.27 -9.25 9.55
CA VAL A 86 -13.07 -9.32 8.70
C VAL A 86 -12.87 -8.01 7.94
N GLN A 87 -13.92 -7.43 7.37
CA GLN A 87 -13.84 -6.17 6.61
C GLN A 87 -13.47 -4.96 7.48
N LYS A 88 -13.99 -4.91 8.72
CA LYS A 88 -13.73 -3.81 9.66
C LYS A 88 -12.38 -3.94 10.37
N SER A 89 -11.89 -5.15 10.62
CA SER A 89 -10.58 -5.38 11.26
C SER A 89 -9.44 -5.20 10.24
N PRO A 90 -8.57 -4.18 10.38
CA PRO A 90 -7.48 -3.98 9.43
C PRO A 90 -6.52 -5.18 9.36
N THR A 91 -6.31 -5.85 10.48
CA THR A 91 -5.47 -7.06 10.57
C THR A 91 -6.10 -8.24 9.84
N LEU A 92 -7.38 -8.54 10.07
CA LEU A 92 -8.03 -9.68 9.41
C LEU A 92 -8.24 -9.43 7.92
N ARG A 93 -8.58 -8.19 7.53
CA ARG A 93 -8.62 -7.79 6.11
C ARG A 93 -7.27 -7.98 5.44
N ALA A 94 -6.19 -7.60 6.10
CA ALA A 94 -4.83 -7.81 5.59
C ALA A 94 -4.50 -9.30 5.42
N VAL A 95 -4.86 -10.14 6.40
CA VAL A 95 -4.69 -11.60 6.31
C VAL A 95 -5.47 -12.17 5.11
N ASP A 96 -6.74 -11.78 4.93
CA ASP A 96 -7.55 -12.21 3.80
C ASP A 96 -6.96 -11.76 2.45
N GLU A 97 -6.53 -10.49 2.34
CA GLU A 97 -5.84 -9.98 1.14
C GLU A 97 -4.57 -10.78 0.82
N LEU A 98 -3.75 -11.10 1.82
CA LEU A 98 -2.51 -11.86 1.66
C LEU A 98 -2.78 -13.32 1.25
N ILE A 99 -3.79 -13.97 1.83
CA ILE A 99 -4.22 -15.32 1.46
C ILE A 99 -4.69 -15.33 0.00
N ARG A 100 -5.58 -14.40 -0.36
CA ARG A 100 -6.12 -14.29 -1.72
C ARG A 100 -5.00 -14.02 -2.70
N PHE A 101 -4.10 -13.10 -2.41
CA PHE A 101 -2.98 -12.81 -3.30
C PHE A 101 -2.07 -14.03 -3.49
N SER A 102 -1.64 -14.65 -2.40
CA SER A 102 -0.66 -15.75 -2.44
C SER A 102 -1.21 -17.00 -3.11
N SER A 103 -2.53 -17.19 -3.06
CA SER A 103 -3.25 -18.32 -3.69
C SER A 103 -3.86 -17.99 -5.06
N CYS A 104 -3.58 -16.82 -5.64
CA CYS A 104 -4.22 -16.33 -6.86
C CYS A 104 -5.77 -16.34 -6.80
N GLY A 105 -6.33 -16.05 -5.63
CA GLY A 105 -7.75 -15.99 -5.36
C GLY A 105 -8.42 -17.34 -5.10
N ALA A 106 -7.66 -18.45 -5.15
CA ALA A 106 -8.20 -19.78 -4.87
C ALA A 106 -8.62 -19.98 -3.41
N ARG A 107 -8.06 -19.17 -2.50
CA ARG A 107 -8.38 -19.23 -1.07
C ARG A 107 -8.63 -17.84 -0.50
N SER A 108 -9.28 -17.82 0.64
CA SER A 108 -9.56 -16.64 1.46
C SER A 108 -9.44 -17.00 2.93
N ILE A 109 -9.60 -16.01 3.82
CA ILE A 109 -9.68 -16.26 5.26
C ILE A 109 -10.85 -17.18 5.64
N PHE A 110 -11.88 -17.29 4.80
CA PHE A 110 -13.04 -18.17 5.02
C PHE A 110 -12.75 -19.64 4.71
N THR A 111 -11.68 -19.92 3.96
CA THR A 111 -11.33 -21.27 3.49
C THR A 111 -10.02 -21.79 4.07
N VAL A 112 -9.27 -20.95 4.78
CA VAL A 112 -8.00 -21.28 5.45
C VAL A 112 -8.23 -21.27 6.95
N THR A 113 -7.64 -22.22 7.67
CA THR A 113 -7.69 -22.20 9.14
C THR A 113 -6.85 -21.03 9.67
N VAL A 114 -7.50 -20.10 10.38
CA VAL A 114 -6.81 -19.07 11.16
C VAL A 114 -7.14 -19.29 12.64
N LEU A 115 -6.13 -19.21 13.51
CA LEU A 115 -6.29 -19.39 14.95
C LEU A 115 -5.69 -18.21 15.68
N ASN A 116 -6.36 -17.75 16.74
CA ASN A 116 -5.72 -16.93 17.75
C ASN A 116 -5.01 -17.85 18.74
N THR A 117 -3.78 -17.51 19.11
CA THR A 117 -3.01 -18.20 20.15
C THR A 117 -3.68 -18.08 21.52
N PHE A 118 -4.42 -16.98 21.74
CA PHE A 118 -5.24 -16.72 22.92
C PHE A 118 -6.71 -16.52 22.53
N PRO A 119 -7.44 -17.59 22.15
CA PRO A 119 -8.81 -17.47 21.67
C PRO A 119 -9.74 -17.01 22.79
N MET A 120 -10.70 -16.13 22.46
CA MET A 120 -11.68 -15.57 23.41
C MET A 120 -11.05 -14.83 24.62
N GLN A 121 -9.82 -14.32 24.45
CA GLN A 121 -9.11 -13.56 25.48
C GLN A 121 -8.51 -12.27 24.88
N PRO A 122 -9.35 -11.26 24.57
CA PRO A 122 -8.92 -10.04 23.90
C PRO A 122 -8.04 -9.14 24.79
N ASP A 123 -8.23 -9.15 26.11
CA ASP A 123 -7.39 -8.36 27.02
C ASP A 123 -6.02 -9.03 27.22
N LYS A 124 -4.96 -8.35 26.79
CA LYS A 124 -3.57 -8.79 26.93
C LYS A 124 -3.08 -8.79 28.38
N LYS A 125 -3.73 -8.04 29.29
CA LYS A 125 -3.38 -8.01 30.71
C LYS A 125 -3.96 -9.19 31.47
N ASP A 126 -5.11 -9.70 31.03
CA ASP A 126 -5.64 -10.96 31.51
C ASP A 126 -4.72 -12.09 31.02
N LYS A 127 -4.22 -12.89 31.95
CA LYS A 127 -3.38 -14.08 31.68
C LYS A 127 -4.00 -15.36 32.25
N SER A 128 -5.23 -15.27 32.76
CA SER A 128 -5.87 -16.34 33.52
C SER A 128 -6.09 -17.61 32.72
N LEU A 129 -6.26 -17.52 31.40
CA LEU A 129 -6.45 -18.66 30.52
C LEU A 129 -5.27 -18.93 29.58
N ASP A 130 -4.12 -18.26 29.71
CA ASP A 130 -3.02 -18.37 28.73
C ASP A 130 -2.63 -19.83 28.45
N GLU A 131 -2.41 -20.64 29.49
CA GLU A 131 -2.08 -22.06 29.33
C GLU A 131 -3.23 -22.89 28.74
N ALA A 132 -4.48 -22.62 29.15
CA ALA A 132 -5.64 -23.31 28.61
C ALA A 132 -5.88 -22.98 27.12
N CYS A 133 -5.68 -21.72 26.75
CA CYS A 133 -5.69 -21.22 25.38
C CYS A 133 -4.64 -21.93 24.52
N HIS A 134 -3.39 -21.99 25.01
CA HIS A 134 -2.32 -22.73 24.34
C HIS A 134 -2.68 -24.21 24.17
N GLY A 135 -3.23 -24.85 25.22
CA GLY A 135 -3.68 -26.24 25.15
C GLY A 135 -4.78 -26.47 24.11
N LEU A 136 -5.75 -25.55 23.98
CA LEU A 136 -6.77 -25.60 22.92
C LEU A 136 -6.13 -25.53 21.53
N VAL A 137 -5.22 -24.58 21.30
CA VAL A 137 -4.53 -24.43 20.01
C VAL A 137 -3.72 -25.67 19.69
N GLY A 138 -3.04 -26.26 20.67
CA GLY A 138 -2.34 -27.52 20.54
C GLY A 138 -3.26 -28.66 20.09
N GLN A 139 -4.40 -28.82 20.75
CA GLN A 139 -5.40 -29.83 20.37
C GLN A 139 -5.91 -29.62 18.95
N VAL A 140 -6.23 -28.38 18.58
CA VAL A 140 -6.67 -28.02 17.22
C VAL A 140 -5.61 -28.38 16.19
N LEU A 141 -4.35 -28.03 16.43
CA LEU A 141 -3.24 -28.37 15.53
C LEU A 141 -3.08 -29.89 15.41
N GLN A 142 -3.09 -30.62 16.52
CA GLN A 142 -2.93 -32.08 16.54
C GLN A 142 -4.04 -32.78 15.75
N VAL A 143 -5.26 -32.27 15.84
CA VAL A 143 -6.42 -32.79 15.10
C VAL A 143 -6.37 -32.37 13.64
N LYS A 144 -5.96 -31.12 13.32
CA LYS A 144 -5.84 -30.65 11.93
C LYS A 144 -4.67 -31.25 11.15
N ARG A 145 -3.57 -31.60 11.84
CA ARG A 145 -2.34 -32.13 11.22
C ARG A 145 -1.89 -31.31 10.00
N PRO A 146 -1.67 -29.99 10.15
CA PRO A 146 -1.32 -29.14 9.02
C PRO A 146 0.01 -29.53 8.40
N LYS A 147 0.14 -29.35 7.08
CA LYS A 147 1.44 -29.46 6.40
C LYS A 147 2.28 -28.21 6.66
N ILE A 148 1.64 -27.04 6.59
CA ILE A 148 2.29 -25.74 6.77
C ILE A 148 1.63 -24.99 7.93
N ILE A 149 2.44 -24.38 8.79
CA ILE A 149 1.97 -23.47 9.83
C ILE A 149 2.65 -22.12 9.61
N LEU A 150 1.89 -21.06 9.34
CA LEU A 150 2.42 -19.70 9.32
C LEU A 150 2.15 -19.06 10.68
N ARG A 151 3.17 -19.00 11.53
CA ARG A 151 3.06 -18.39 12.85
C ARG A 151 3.39 -16.91 12.78
N CYS A 152 2.44 -16.06 13.12
CA CYS A 152 2.58 -14.62 13.11
C CYS A 152 2.62 -13.99 14.52
N ASP A 153 2.38 -14.76 15.58
CA ASP A 153 2.64 -14.33 16.95
C ASP A 153 4.13 -14.52 17.32
N GLN A 154 4.59 -13.79 18.33
CA GLN A 154 5.94 -13.89 18.89
C GLN A 154 5.93 -14.36 20.35
N HIS A 155 4.84 -15.01 20.80
CA HIS A 155 4.66 -15.34 22.22
C HIS A 155 5.18 -16.73 22.54
N SER A 156 5.94 -16.86 23.62
CA SER A 156 6.31 -18.18 24.12
C SER A 156 5.09 -18.92 24.68
N PHE A 157 4.92 -20.17 24.28
CA PHE A 157 3.86 -21.03 24.77
C PHE A 157 4.25 -21.66 26.11
N SER A 158 3.30 -21.63 27.05
CA SER A 158 3.42 -22.28 28.37
C SER A 158 3.03 -23.76 28.37
N ASP A 159 2.05 -24.14 27.52
CA ASP A 159 1.55 -25.51 27.39
C ASP A 159 2.65 -26.49 26.95
N GLY A 160 2.64 -27.69 27.53
CA GLY A 160 3.69 -28.68 27.34
C GLY A 160 3.87 -29.14 25.89
N TRP A 161 2.78 -29.29 25.13
CA TRP A 161 2.85 -29.71 23.72
C TRP A 161 3.25 -28.54 22.81
N MET A 162 2.69 -27.36 23.07
CA MET A 162 2.95 -26.13 22.30
C MET A 162 4.35 -25.55 22.51
N ARG A 163 5.06 -25.88 23.60
CA ARG A 163 6.46 -25.47 23.82
C ARG A 163 7.41 -25.84 22.68
N ARG A 164 7.06 -26.84 21.85
CA ARG A 164 7.83 -27.20 20.64
C ARG A 164 7.93 -26.06 19.63
N PHE A 165 7.01 -25.10 19.68
CA PHE A 165 7.02 -23.90 18.84
C PHE A 165 7.83 -22.75 19.45
N ASN A 166 8.47 -22.93 20.61
CA ASN A 166 9.31 -21.89 21.23
C ASN A 166 10.72 -21.92 20.62
N PHE A 167 10.89 -21.28 19.47
CA PHE A 167 12.14 -21.29 18.70
C PHE A 167 13.25 -20.38 19.25
N HIS A 168 12.92 -19.40 20.10
CA HIS A 168 13.88 -18.35 20.51
C HIS A 168 14.18 -18.34 22.01
N GLY A 169 15.46 -18.10 22.32
CA GLY A 169 15.92 -17.62 23.63
C GLY A 169 15.97 -16.08 23.70
N PRO A 170 16.20 -15.49 24.89
CA PRO A 170 16.08 -14.05 25.14
C PRO A 170 17.06 -13.13 24.37
N ASP A 171 18.14 -13.65 23.77
CA ASP A 171 19.23 -12.84 23.18
C ASP A 171 19.31 -12.87 21.63
N TYR A 172 18.24 -13.23 20.92
CA TYR A 172 18.29 -13.43 19.46
C TYR A 172 17.83 -12.21 18.63
N ASP A 173 18.75 -11.58 17.90
CA ASP A 173 18.51 -10.45 16.98
C ASP A 173 18.08 -10.91 15.56
N LEU A 174 16.93 -11.59 15.47
CA LEU A 174 16.35 -12.10 14.21
C LEU A 174 15.08 -11.35 13.78
N GLN A 175 14.95 -10.10 14.21
CA GLN A 175 13.74 -9.31 13.99
C GLN A 175 13.38 -9.26 12.48
N TYR A 176 12.13 -9.64 12.18
CA TYR A 176 11.53 -9.70 10.84
C TYR A 176 12.13 -10.72 9.85
N ARG A 177 13.04 -11.61 10.25
CA ARG A 177 13.44 -12.74 9.39
C ARG A 177 12.31 -13.76 9.32
N LEU A 178 12.06 -14.33 8.13
CA LEU A 178 11.22 -15.52 8.01
C LEU A 178 12.05 -16.73 8.37
N GLU A 179 11.72 -17.37 9.47
CA GLU A 179 12.39 -18.61 9.85
C GLU A 179 11.56 -19.83 9.52
N LYS A 180 12.26 -20.90 9.16
CA LYS A 180 11.66 -22.19 8.85
C LYS A 180 12.08 -23.18 9.91
N HIS A 181 11.11 -23.84 10.51
CA HIS A 181 11.30 -24.90 11.50
C HIS A 181 10.49 -26.12 11.10
N GLU A 182 10.94 -27.31 11.52
CA GLU A 182 10.19 -28.55 11.35
C GLU A 182 9.71 -29.06 12.71
N ILE A 183 8.41 -29.29 12.82
CA ILE A 183 7.79 -29.82 14.04
C ILE A 183 7.21 -31.20 13.75
N LYS A 184 7.74 -32.21 14.44
CA LYS A 184 7.16 -33.55 14.45
C LYS A 184 5.92 -33.56 15.35
N PHE A 185 4.78 -33.93 14.78
CA PHE A 185 3.54 -34.13 15.52
C PHE A 185 3.53 -35.53 16.14
N ASP A 186 3.95 -36.51 15.37
CA ASP A 186 4.18 -37.91 15.75
C ASP A 186 5.16 -38.56 14.77
N GLU A 187 5.26 -39.89 14.78
CA GLU A 187 6.17 -40.65 13.91
C GLU A 187 5.83 -40.55 12.42
N THR A 188 4.59 -40.20 12.09
CA THR A 188 4.06 -40.22 10.71
C THR A 188 3.87 -38.84 10.10
N HIS A 189 3.85 -37.77 10.91
CA HIS A 189 3.55 -36.42 10.45
C HIS A 189 4.51 -35.37 10.97
N THR A 190 5.02 -34.56 10.05
CA THR A 190 5.84 -33.38 10.32
C THR A 190 5.22 -32.18 9.62
N ALA A 191 5.13 -31.07 10.32
CA ALA A 191 4.71 -29.80 9.74
C ALA A 191 5.91 -28.87 9.57
N THR A 192 5.91 -28.07 8.51
CA THR A 192 6.83 -26.95 8.35
C THR A 192 6.21 -25.69 8.96
N VAL A 193 6.91 -25.07 9.90
CA VAL A 193 6.52 -23.81 10.54
C VAL A 193 7.30 -22.67 9.93
N TYR A 194 6.61 -21.66 9.42
CA TYR A 194 7.17 -20.37 9.04
C TYR A 194 6.89 -19.36 10.14
N GLN A 195 7.93 -18.89 10.81
CA GLN A 195 7.85 -17.83 11.81
C GLN A 195 7.94 -16.47 11.12
N SER A 196 6.82 -15.75 11.10
CA SER A 196 6.70 -14.38 10.60
C SER A 196 6.44 -13.40 11.76
N PHE A 197 6.49 -12.11 11.47
CA PHE A 197 5.97 -11.08 12.36
C PHE A 197 4.46 -10.87 12.16
N HIS A 198 3.82 -10.23 13.14
CA HIS A 198 2.37 -10.05 13.18
C HIS A 198 1.87 -9.08 12.08
N PRO A 199 0.80 -9.38 11.33
CA PRO A 199 0.27 -8.51 10.28
C PRO A 199 -0.06 -7.09 10.74
N SER A 200 -0.50 -6.91 12.00
CA SER A 200 -0.75 -5.57 12.56
C SER A 200 0.49 -4.67 12.57
N CYS A 201 1.71 -5.23 12.60
CA CYS A 201 2.93 -4.45 12.42
C CYS A 201 2.98 -3.81 11.04
N ALA A 202 2.53 -4.48 9.98
CA ALA A 202 2.55 -3.96 8.61
C ALA A 202 1.37 -3.05 8.26
N VAL A 203 0.24 -3.16 8.96
CA VAL A 203 -0.98 -2.41 8.60
C VAL A 203 -1.45 -1.36 9.62
N ASN A 204 -1.11 -1.50 10.90
CA ASN A 204 -1.59 -0.58 11.96
C ASN A 204 -0.52 0.37 12.49
N ASN A 205 0.77 0.18 12.15
CA ASN A 205 1.88 0.89 12.79
C ASN A 205 2.85 1.58 11.81
N THR A 206 2.46 1.70 10.54
CA THR A 206 3.42 1.84 9.43
C THR A 206 2.93 2.75 8.32
N ASP A 207 2.23 3.85 8.66
CA ASP A 207 1.74 4.81 7.67
C ASP A 207 2.86 5.31 6.72
N CYS A 208 4.11 5.31 7.18
CA CYS A 208 5.28 5.73 6.40
C CYS A 208 6.20 4.60 5.90
N ARG A 209 5.83 3.32 6.09
CA ARG A 209 6.78 2.19 6.01
C ARG A 209 6.27 1.04 5.14
N PRO A 210 6.21 1.23 3.80
CA PRO A 210 5.71 0.20 2.88
C PRO A 210 6.57 -1.07 2.85
N GLU A 211 7.81 -1.03 3.34
CA GLU A 211 8.70 -2.20 3.39
C GLU A 211 8.18 -3.32 4.31
N TYR A 212 7.46 -3.00 5.39
CA TYR A 212 6.83 -4.03 6.22
C TYR A 212 5.72 -4.75 5.46
N ARG A 213 4.95 -4.01 4.64
CA ARG A 213 3.91 -4.60 3.80
C ARG A 213 4.53 -5.48 2.72
N ALA A 214 5.58 -4.99 2.05
CA ALA A 214 6.32 -5.75 1.06
C ALA A 214 6.94 -7.04 1.64
N LEU A 215 7.55 -6.96 2.83
CA LEU A 215 8.14 -8.13 3.50
C LEU A 215 7.07 -9.14 3.93
N LEU A 216 5.95 -8.68 4.49
CA LEU A 216 4.85 -9.56 4.90
C LEU A 216 4.23 -10.30 3.70
N ILE A 217 4.11 -9.63 2.54
CA ILE A 217 3.69 -10.27 1.29
C ILE A 217 4.60 -11.47 0.97
N HIS A 218 5.92 -11.31 1.07
CA HIS A 218 6.86 -12.41 0.84
C HIS A 218 6.74 -13.56 1.84
N HIS A 219 6.45 -13.27 3.10
CA HIS A 219 6.26 -14.32 4.11
C HIS A 219 5.04 -15.20 3.81
N PHE A 220 3.93 -14.58 3.39
CA PHE A 220 2.75 -15.31 2.95
C PHE A 220 3.00 -16.06 1.63
N LEU A 221 3.67 -15.43 0.67
CA LEU A 221 4.06 -16.08 -0.58
C LEU A 221 4.87 -17.35 -0.30
N ALA A 222 5.87 -17.29 0.58
CA ALA A 222 6.70 -18.45 0.94
C ALA A 222 5.88 -19.61 1.52
N ALA A 223 4.97 -19.33 2.47
CA ALA A 223 4.13 -20.36 3.07
C ALA A 223 3.21 -21.05 2.04
N PHE A 224 2.59 -20.27 1.14
CA PHE A 224 1.73 -20.79 0.07
C PHE A 224 2.52 -21.42 -1.09
N TRP A 225 3.77 -21.03 -1.29
CA TRP A 225 4.68 -21.65 -2.26
C TRP A 225 5.16 -23.02 -1.78
N ALA A 226 5.41 -23.16 -0.47
CA ALA A 226 5.74 -24.44 0.16
C ALA A 226 4.60 -25.46 0.07
N LEU A 227 3.33 -25.02 0.13
CA LEU A 227 2.18 -25.90 -0.09
C LEU A 227 2.23 -26.60 -1.45
N ARG A 228 2.70 -25.89 -2.49
CA ARG A 228 2.86 -26.39 -3.86
C ARG A 228 4.09 -27.29 -4.06
N GLY A 229 4.87 -27.55 -3.00
CA GLY A 229 6.04 -28.44 -3.06
C GLY A 229 7.31 -27.78 -3.59
N HIS A 230 7.35 -26.45 -3.70
CA HIS A 230 8.57 -25.73 -4.10
C HIS A 230 9.52 -25.50 -2.93
N HIS A 231 10.80 -25.31 -3.27
CA HIS A 231 11.81 -24.86 -2.31
C HIS A 231 11.44 -23.53 -1.68
N THR A 232 11.83 -23.39 -0.42
CA THR A 232 11.17 -22.54 0.57
C THR A 232 11.96 -21.27 0.91
N ASP A 233 13.13 -21.12 0.30
CA ASP A 233 14.01 -20.01 0.57
C ASP A 233 13.46 -18.76 -0.11
N LEU A 234 13.40 -17.67 0.66
CA LEU A 234 13.01 -16.38 0.11
C LEU A 234 14.03 -15.96 -0.95
N PRO A 235 13.58 -15.35 -2.07
CA PRO A 235 14.51 -14.81 -3.05
C PRO A 235 15.49 -13.81 -2.43
N GLU A 236 16.73 -13.77 -2.93
CA GLU A 236 17.80 -12.92 -2.39
C GLU A 236 17.42 -11.43 -2.30
N TYR A 237 16.57 -10.95 -3.21
CA TYR A 237 16.10 -9.57 -3.23
C TYR A 237 15.19 -9.20 -2.03
N VAL A 238 14.74 -10.17 -1.24
CA VAL A 238 13.90 -9.94 -0.05
C VAL A 238 14.72 -9.48 1.15
N GLU A 239 15.99 -9.91 1.26
CA GLU A 239 16.87 -9.54 2.38
C GLU A 239 17.09 -8.01 2.47
N PRO A 240 17.32 -7.26 1.38
CA PRO A 240 17.33 -5.79 1.41
C PRO A 240 16.04 -5.17 1.96
N ILE A 241 14.86 -5.78 1.74
CA ILE A 241 13.58 -5.29 2.31
C ILE A 241 13.59 -5.47 3.83
N ARG A 242 14.05 -6.64 4.30
CA ARG A 242 14.20 -6.92 5.74
C ARG A 242 15.16 -5.94 6.43
N GLN A 243 16.29 -5.65 5.79
CA GLN A 243 17.25 -4.68 6.31
C GLN A 243 16.64 -3.27 6.46
N LEU A 244 15.77 -2.85 5.54
CA LEU A 244 15.02 -1.60 5.68
C LEU A 244 14.05 -1.61 6.87
N CYS A 245 13.40 -2.76 7.13
CA CYS A 245 12.55 -2.94 8.30
C CYS A 245 13.33 -2.74 9.61
N LEU A 246 14.58 -3.20 9.68
CA LEU A 246 15.48 -3.06 10.85
C LEU A 246 16.02 -1.64 11.02
N GLN A 247 16.58 -1.05 9.97
CA GLN A 247 17.31 0.22 10.04
C GLN A 247 16.46 1.43 10.46
N SER A 248 15.14 1.33 10.34
CA SER A 248 14.21 2.40 10.68
C SER A 248 13.40 2.09 11.95
N GLY A 249 13.96 1.23 12.83
CA GLY A 249 13.39 0.49 13.95
C GLY A 249 12.67 1.22 15.09
N GLN A 250 11.90 2.28 14.83
CA GLN A 250 10.87 2.76 15.75
C GLN A 250 9.57 3.06 15.01
N ARG A 251 8.42 2.86 15.67
CA ARG A 251 7.13 3.35 15.18
C ARG A 251 7.26 4.86 14.99
N ARG A 252 7.20 5.31 13.74
CA ARG A 252 7.26 6.74 13.42
C ARG A 252 5.83 7.25 13.38
N THR A 253 5.55 8.29 14.16
CA THR A 253 4.36 9.09 13.92
C THR A 253 4.47 9.73 12.55
N LYS A 254 3.35 9.77 11.84
CA LYS A 254 3.24 10.44 10.56
C LYS A 254 3.63 11.92 10.73
N PRO A 255 4.68 12.41 10.04
CA PRO A 255 5.03 13.82 10.12
C PRO A 255 3.89 14.68 9.56
N GLY A 256 3.65 15.83 10.20
CA GLY A 256 2.71 16.83 9.71
C GLY A 256 3.31 17.55 8.51
N LEU A 257 3.01 17.06 7.31
CA LEU A 257 3.40 17.70 6.06
C LEU A 257 2.27 18.55 5.50
N CYS A 258 2.62 19.66 4.85
CA CYS A 258 1.70 20.35 3.96
C CYS A 258 1.90 19.89 2.50
N SER A 259 0.93 20.19 1.63
CA SER A 259 0.89 19.62 0.27
C SER A 259 2.14 19.92 -0.58
N TRP A 260 2.78 21.09 -0.43
CA TRP A 260 4.00 21.36 -1.19
C TRP A 260 5.21 20.54 -0.70
N GLN A 261 5.29 20.23 0.60
CA GLN A 261 6.35 19.35 1.14
C GLN A 261 6.11 17.91 0.67
N ALA A 262 4.84 17.47 0.66
CA ALA A 262 4.47 16.19 0.08
C ALA A 262 4.82 16.13 -1.42
N ALA A 263 4.54 17.19 -2.18
CA ALA A 263 4.91 17.28 -3.60
C ALA A 263 6.42 17.16 -3.83
N GLU A 264 7.23 17.81 -2.98
CA GLU A 264 8.68 17.71 -3.04
C GLU A 264 9.16 16.27 -2.81
N HIS A 265 8.60 15.59 -1.82
CA HIS A 265 8.94 14.19 -1.57
C HIS A 265 8.45 13.25 -2.66
N ILE A 266 7.34 13.54 -3.33
CA ILE A 266 6.89 12.78 -4.51
C ILE A 266 7.89 12.97 -5.66
N GLU A 267 8.31 14.22 -5.93
CA GLU A 267 9.33 14.53 -6.94
C GLU A 267 10.62 13.74 -6.69
N GLU A 268 11.15 13.82 -5.46
CA GLU A 268 12.32 13.07 -5.02
C GLU A 268 12.12 11.56 -5.16
N ALA A 269 10.94 11.07 -4.81
CA ALA A 269 10.66 9.64 -4.83
C ALA A 269 10.64 9.04 -6.23
N ILE A 270 10.11 9.78 -7.20
CA ILE A 270 10.09 9.37 -8.61
C ILE A 270 11.49 9.41 -9.21
N CYS A 271 12.31 10.41 -8.85
CA CYS A 271 13.64 10.60 -9.46
C CYS A 271 14.71 9.71 -8.83
N GLY A 272 14.76 9.66 -7.49
CA GLY A 272 15.78 8.93 -6.74
C GLY A 272 15.46 7.45 -6.55
N GLY A 273 14.16 7.10 -6.58
CA GLY A 273 13.66 5.79 -6.24
C GLY A 273 14.01 5.35 -4.81
N TYR A 274 13.66 4.11 -4.48
CA TYR A 274 14.02 3.52 -3.18
C TYR A 274 15.34 2.75 -3.35
N MET A 275 16.45 3.28 -2.82
CA MET A 275 17.74 2.60 -2.86
C MET A 275 17.86 1.59 -1.72
N GLY A 276 18.43 0.43 -2.03
CA GLY A 276 18.67 -0.62 -1.06
C GLY A 276 19.82 -0.24 -0.10
N PRO A 277 19.89 -0.87 1.08
CA PRO A 277 20.95 -0.61 2.05
C PRO A 277 22.36 -0.94 1.54
N ASN A 278 22.50 -1.74 0.48
CA ASN A 278 23.78 -2.23 -0.03
C ASN A 278 24.34 -1.45 -1.24
N ASP A 279 23.70 -0.35 -1.67
CA ASP A 279 24.08 0.35 -2.92
C ASP A 279 25.37 1.20 -2.82
N GLY A 280 26.20 1.01 -1.79
CA GLY A 280 27.51 1.64 -1.61
C GLY A 280 27.50 3.17 -1.42
N ARG A 281 26.37 3.83 -1.64
CA ARG A 281 26.18 5.29 -1.49
C ARG A 281 25.53 5.71 -0.18
N GLY A 282 25.46 4.80 0.80
CA GLY A 282 24.68 5.00 2.03
C GLY A 282 23.23 5.24 1.66
N GLY A 283 22.47 4.14 1.46
CA GLY A 283 21.13 4.13 0.86
C GLY A 283 20.38 5.44 1.06
N HIS A 284 20.06 6.14 -0.04
CA HIS A 284 19.33 7.40 0.03
C HIS A 284 17.97 7.15 0.65
N ARG A 285 17.96 7.35 1.96
CA ARG A 285 16.80 7.28 2.81
C ARG A 285 15.91 8.41 2.32
N MET A 286 14.74 8.08 1.79
CA MET A 286 13.64 9.05 1.75
C MET A 286 13.20 9.29 3.20
N GLU A 287 14.07 9.86 4.03
CA GLU A 287 13.65 10.43 5.28
C GLU A 287 12.77 11.61 4.94
N ILE A 288 11.59 11.60 5.52
CA ILE A 288 10.78 12.80 5.56
C ILE A 288 11.53 13.76 6.47
N ARG A 289 12.30 14.66 5.86
CA ARG A 289 13.06 15.69 6.56
C ARG A 289 12.21 16.95 6.55
N ASN A 290 12.09 17.60 7.71
CA ASN A 290 11.57 18.95 7.78
C ASN A 290 12.56 19.86 7.06
N LYS A 291 12.28 20.12 5.78
CA LYS A 291 13.06 21.09 5.01
C LYS A 291 12.75 22.51 5.50
N PRO A 292 13.73 23.43 5.36
CA PRO A 292 13.51 24.83 5.69
C PRO A 292 12.27 25.34 4.94
N ARG A 293 11.49 26.17 5.62
CA ARG A 293 10.26 26.74 5.09
C ARG A 293 10.58 27.48 3.79
N ILE A 294 9.95 27.09 2.70
CA ILE A 294 9.89 27.94 1.51
C ILE A 294 8.86 29.03 1.83
N ASP A 295 9.34 30.22 2.19
CA ASP A 295 8.47 31.31 2.66
C ASP A 295 7.73 32.00 1.51
N ASN A 296 8.24 31.95 0.27
CA ASN A 296 7.56 32.52 -0.88
C ASN A 296 6.62 31.53 -1.60
N LEU A 297 5.43 32.00 -1.96
CA LEU A 297 4.41 31.21 -2.66
C LEU A 297 4.90 30.70 -4.02
N GLN A 298 5.75 31.47 -4.72
CA GLN A 298 6.32 31.10 -6.01
C GLN A 298 7.19 29.83 -5.91
N GLY A 299 7.98 29.68 -4.85
CA GLY A 299 8.80 28.49 -4.62
C GLY A 299 7.93 27.25 -4.38
N ARG A 300 6.84 27.39 -3.63
CA ARG A 300 5.87 26.32 -3.38
C ARG A 300 5.16 25.89 -4.67
N ALA A 301 4.72 26.85 -5.48
CA ALA A 301 4.12 26.56 -6.79
C ALA A 301 5.07 25.78 -7.70
N LYS A 302 6.34 26.20 -7.77
CA LYS A 302 7.38 25.51 -8.57
C LYS A 302 7.54 24.04 -8.15
N VAL A 303 7.54 23.74 -6.86
CA VAL A 303 7.64 22.35 -6.36
C VAL A 303 6.46 21.50 -6.85
N VAL A 304 5.23 22.02 -6.73
CA VAL A 304 4.04 21.30 -7.19
C VAL A 304 4.05 21.09 -8.71
N CYS A 305 4.49 22.08 -9.48
CA CYS A 305 4.62 21.94 -10.95
C CYS A 305 5.66 20.87 -11.34
N ARG A 306 6.80 20.84 -10.63
CA ARG A 306 7.82 19.80 -10.86
C ARG A 306 7.29 18.42 -10.52
N MET A 307 6.54 18.27 -9.42
CA MET A 307 5.88 17.01 -9.08
C MET A 307 5.00 16.51 -10.23
N TYR A 308 4.11 17.35 -10.77
CA TYR A 308 3.26 16.96 -11.90
C TYR A 308 4.06 16.64 -13.16
N SER A 309 5.13 17.39 -13.44
CA SER A 309 6.04 17.08 -14.55
C SER A 309 6.73 15.71 -14.37
N LYS A 310 7.07 15.32 -13.14
CA LYS A 310 7.63 13.99 -12.85
C LYS A 310 6.59 12.89 -12.92
N LEU A 311 5.34 13.14 -12.52
CA LEU A 311 4.23 12.21 -12.75
C LEU A 311 3.95 12.01 -14.24
N GLU A 312 4.03 13.09 -15.03
CA GLU A 312 3.91 13.05 -16.50
C GLU A 312 5.02 12.16 -17.11
N ALA A 313 6.26 12.39 -16.72
CA ALA A 313 7.39 11.58 -17.17
C ALA A 313 7.31 10.11 -16.67
N LEU A 314 6.79 9.86 -15.47
CA LEU A 314 6.51 8.51 -14.97
C LEU A 314 5.45 7.81 -15.83
N ALA A 315 4.40 8.52 -16.25
CA ALA A 315 3.39 7.99 -17.16
C ALA A 315 3.96 7.64 -18.55
N GLN A 316 4.97 8.39 -19.02
CA GLN A 316 5.73 8.09 -20.24
C GLN A 316 6.71 6.92 -20.07
N GLY A 317 6.85 6.34 -18.87
CA GLY A 317 7.81 5.26 -18.61
C GLY A 317 9.27 5.73 -18.55
N LYS A 318 9.52 7.04 -18.41
CA LYS A 318 10.88 7.60 -18.29
C LYS A 318 11.53 7.35 -16.94
N PHE A 319 10.75 6.96 -15.94
CA PHE A 319 11.23 6.66 -14.59
C PHE A 319 10.90 5.23 -14.17
N ASN A 320 11.86 4.60 -13.47
CA ASN A 320 11.73 3.27 -12.87
C ASN A 320 12.17 3.34 -11.39
N PRO A 321 11.36 3.98 -10.53
CA PRO A 321 11.73 4.23 -9.13
C PRO A 321 11.65 2.98 -8.24
N GLY A 322 11.19 1.84 -8.78
CA GLY A 322 10.88 0.63 -8.03
C GLY A 322 9.52 0.68 -7.35
N ALA A 323 8.92 -0.49 -7.13
CA ALA A 323 7.56 -0.57 -6.57
C ALA A 323 7.47 -0.02 -5.14
N LEU A 324 8.57 -0.07 -4.37
CA LEU A 324 8.59 0.42 -2.99
C LEU A 324 8.50 1.95 -2.90
N ALA A 325 9.10 2.68 -3.85
CA ALA A 325 8.97 4.13 -3.94
C ALA A 325 7.53 4.53 -4.29
N LEU A 326 6.93 3.86 -5.27
CA LEU A 326 5.54 4.11 -5.68
C LEU A 326 4.55 3.75 -4.56
N ALA A 327 4.81 2.67 -3.83
CA ALA A 327 4.07 2.32 -2.62
C ALA A 327 4.11 3.46 -1.60
N LYS A 328 5.28 4.02 -1.34
CA LYS A 328 5.43 5.16 -0.41
C LYS A 328 4.66 6.39 -0.88
N ILE A 329 4.75 6.74 -2.17
CA ILE A 329 3.98 7.85 -2.75
C ILE A 329 2.49 7.64 -2.53
N ILE A 330 1.97 6.45 -2.87
CA ILE A 330 0.55 6.13 -2.72
C ILE A 330 0.10 6.22 -1.26
N THR A 331 0.82 5.54 -0.36
CA THR A 331 0.34 5.36 1.02
C THR A 331 0.53 6.58 1.89
N PHE A 332 1.50 7.44 1.57
CA PHE A 332 1.95 8.48 2.50
C PHE A 332 1.87 9.91 1.95
N PHE A 333 2.10 10.11 0.64
CA PHE A 333 2.14 11.47 0.08
C PHE A 333 0.86 11.79 -0.69
N TRP A 334 0.40 10.90 -1.56
CA TRP A 334 -0.73 11.19 -2.44
C TRP A 334 -2.08 11.12 -1.73
N LYS A 335 -2.40 9.96 -1.13
CA LYS A 335 -3.68 9.72 -0.42
C LYS A 335 -3.94 10.67 0.74
N ASP A 336 -2.90 11.25 1.31
CA ASP A 336 -3.04 12.06 2.51
C ASP A 336 -3.10 13.56 2.22
N HIS A 337 -2.49 14.01 1.12
CA HIS A 337 -2.32 15.44 0.85
C HIS A 337 -3.03 15.94 -0.41
N PHE A 338 -3.54 15.03 -1.25
CA PHE A 338 -4.09 15.36 -2.57
C PHE A 338 -5.45 14.71 -2.84
N THR A 339 -6.17 14.21 -1.81
CA THR A 339 -7.52 13.61 -1.96
C THR A 339 -8.57 14.55 -2.53
N SER A 340 -8.42 15.85 -2.31
CA SER A 340 -9.28 16.88 -2.86
C SER A 340 -8.88 17.34 -4.26
N GLU A 341 -7.78 16.83 -4.82
CA GLU A 341 -7.39 17.15 -6.20
C GLU A 341 -8.38 16.52 -7.19
N PRO A 342 -8.82 17.27 -8.22
CA PRO A 342 -9.68 16.74 -9.29
C PRO A 342 -9.14 15.47 -9.97
N ILE A 343 -7.82 15.33 -9.99
CA ILE A 343 -7.09 14.25 -10.67
C ILE A 343 -6.65 13.13 -9.73
N PHE A 344 -7.17 13.12 -8.50
CA PHE A 344 -6.71 12.22 -7.44
C PHE A 344 -6.76 10.75 -7.85
N GLN A 345 -7.88 10.30 -8.41
CA GLN A 345 -8.09 8.90 -8.80
C GLN A 345 -7.21 8.50 -9.99
N GLN A 346 -7.02 9.42 -10.94
CA GLN A 346 -6.22 9.20 -12.14
C GLN A 346 -4.73 9.02 -11.78
N VAL A 347 -4.21 9.87 -10.89
CA VAL A 347 -2.82 9.73 -10.41
C VAL A 347 -2.67 8.49 -9.54
N LEU A 348 -3.66 8.18 -8.69
CA LEU A 348 -3.63 6.95 -7.90
C LEU A 348 -3.57 5.71 -8.80
N PHE A 349 -4.39 5.67 -9.85
CA PHE A 349 -4.39 4.61 -10.85
C PHE A 349 -3.04 4.51 -11.59
N LEU A 350 -2.45 5.66 -11.97
CA LEU A 350 -1.12 5.71 -12.59
C LEU A 350 -0.07 5.07 -11.68
N LEU A 351 0.00 5.50 -10.42
CA LEU A 351 1.01 5.03 -9.48
C LEU A 351 0.86 3.53 -9.22
N GLN A 352 -0.38 3.04 -9.09
CA GLN A 352 -0.67 1.60 -8.93
C GLN A 352 -0.24 0.81 -10.17
N THR A 353 -0.64 1.27 -11.36
CA THR A 353 -0.32 0.62 -12.64
C THR A 353 1.19 0.56 -12.85
N GLN A 354 1.89 1.68 -12.67
CA GLN A 354 3.34 1.73 -12.83
C GLN A 354 4.05 0.88 -11.78
N GLY A 355 3.57 0.87 -10.54
CA GLY A 355 4.09 0.02 -9.46
C GLY A 355 3.98 -1.47 -9.79
N ASN A 356 2.84 -1.89 -10.32
CA ASN A 356 2.63 -3.29 -10.71
C ASN A 356 3.50 -3.69 -11.91
N ARG A 357 3.82 -2.74 -12.80
CA ARG A 357 4.69 -2.95 -13.97
C ARG A 357 6.18 -2.99 -13.64
N GLN A 358 6.59 -2.56 -12.44
CA GLN A 358 8.00 -2.63 -12.04
C GLN A 358 8.47 -4.09 -12.02
N SER A 359 9.72 -4.32 -12.43
CA SER A 359 10.37 -5.64 -12.36
C SER A 359 10.58 -6.07 -10.91
N GLY A 360 10.94 -5.12 -10.03
CA GLY A 360 11.25 -5.37 -8.63
C GLY A 360 10.81 -4.26 -7.66
N TRP A 361 11.11 -4.48 -6.39
CA TRP A 361 10.81 -3.53 -5.31
C TRP A 361 11.72 -2.30 -5.34
N PHE A 362 12.94 -2.48 -5.80
CA PHE A 362 13.99 -1.46 -5.87
C PHE A 362 14.23 -1.02 -7.32
N VAL A 363 14.95 0.10 -7.47
CA VAL A 363 15.37 0.64 -8.76
C VAL A 363 16.26 -0.36 -9.50
N SER A 364 15.95 -0.62 -10.77
CA SER A 364 16.90 -1.25 -11.70
C SER A 364 17.70 -0.13 -12.38
N ARG A 365 19.05 -0.06 -12.23
CA ARG A 365 19.90 0.94 -12.94
C ARG A 365 19.72 0.80 -14.47
N SER A 366 19.82 1.80 -15.37
CA SER A 366 20.45 3.15 -15.49
C SER A 366 19.84 3.90 -16.73
N PRO A 367 20.31 5.07 -17.26
CA PRO A 367 21.10 6.20 -16.74
C PRO A 367 20.46 7.62 -16.95
N GLU A 368 21.02 8.59 -16.21
CA GLU A 368 21.37 9.99 -16.55
C GLU A 368 20.37 11.13 -16.84
N ASN A 369 20.51 12.16 -15.99
CA ASN A 369 20.51 13.61 -16.26
C ASN A 369 19.46 14.20 -17.21
N GLU A 370 18.32 14.61 -16.66
CA GLU A 370 17.54 15.71 -17.23
C GLU A 370 17.90 17.04 -16.54
N LYS A 371 18.48 17.95 -17.32
CA LYS A 371 18.63 19.37 -16.96
C LYS A 371 17.26 20.03 -16.78
N ASN A 372 17.21 20.96 -15.81
CA ASN A 372 16.06 21.74 -15.35
C ASN A 372 14.97 22.06 -16.39
N THR A 373 13.79 21.49 -16.17
CA THR A 373 12.57 21.56 -16.98
C THR A 373 11.72 22.83 -16.76
N LEU A 374 12.32 23.96 -16.37
CA LEU A 374 11.54 25.20 -16.18
C LEU A 374 11.18 25.86 -17.52
N ALA A 375 12.10 25.85 -18.49
CA ALA A 375 11.87 26.37 -19.84
C ALA A 375 10.73 25.62 -20.55
N SER A 376 10.73 24.28 -20.44
CA SER A 376 9.66 23.44 -21.00
C SER A 376 8.28 23.72 -20.40
N VAL A 377 8.17 24.03 -19.10
CA VAL A 377 6.85 24.36 -18.50
C VAL A 377 6.32 25.69 -19.03
N VAL A 378 7.19 26.67 -19.28
CA VAL A 378 6.84 27.96 -19.88
C VAL A 378 6.45 27.78 -21.36
N ASP A 379 7.24 27.02 -22.13
CA ASP A 379 6.97 26.73 -23.54
C ASP A 379 5.69 25.89 -23.76
N ASN A 380 5.31 25.08 -22.77
CA ASN A 380 4.10 24.25 -22.81
C ASN A 380 2.83 24.98 -22.34
N PHE A 381 2.97 26.12 -21.64
CA PHE A 381 1.84 26.99 -21.30
C PHE A 381 1.19 27.58 -22.55
N THR A 382 2.04 27.83 -23.54
CA THR A 382 1.72 28.30 -24.89
C THR A 382 0.99 27.24 -25.74
N ALA A 383 1.26 25.94 -25.56
CA ALA A 383 0.71 24.89 -26.44
C ALA A 383 -0.72 24.39 -26.11
N LEU A 384 -1.30 24.75 -24.96
CA LEU A 384 -2.66 24.32 -24.59
C LEU A 384 -3.71 25.19 -25.30
N ARG A 385 -4.21 24.73 -26.45
CA ARG A 385 -5.40 25.31 -27.09
C ARG A 385 -6.64 25.04 -26.24
N LEU A 386 -6.87 25.90 -25.25
CA LEU A 386 -8.02 25.91 -24.34
C LEU A 386 -9.36 26.29 -25.02
N ASN A 387 -9.36 26.45 -26.34
CA ASN A 387 -10.49 26.95 -27.12
C ASN A 387 -11.66 25.95 -27.20
N GLU A 388 -11.42 24.65 -27.01
CA GLU A 388 -12.49 23.63 -27.02
C GLU A 388 -13.31 23.63 -25.71
N ALA A 389 -12.75 24.09 -24.60
CA ALA A 389 -13.48 24.20 -23.31
C ALA A 389 -14.23 25.54 -23.16
N LEU A 390 -13.94 26.53 -24.00
CA LEU A 390 -14.35 27.93 -23.81
C LEU A 390 -15.48 28.41 -24.73
N GLY A 391 -16.17 27.51 -25.44
CA GLY A 391 -17.18 27.84 -26.45
C GLY A 391 -18.36 28.73 -26.04
N HIS A 392 -18.42 29.33 -24.84
CA HIS A 392 -19.55 30.14 -24.39
C HIS A 392 -19.25 31.35 -23.48
N VAL A 393 -18.02 31.87 -23.37
CA VAL A 393 -17.75 33.06 -22.53
C VAL A 393 -17.60 34.31 -23.39
N SER A 394 -18.69 35.08 -23.56
CA SER A 394 -18.74 36.33 -24.35
C SER A 394 -18.21 37.58 -23.60
N ASP A 395 -17.94 38.65 -24.36
CA ASP A 395 -17.24 39.89 -24.00
C ASP A 395 -17.91 40.87 -23.03
N GLY A 396 -17.19 41.27 -21.94
CA GLY A 396 -17.48 42.53 -21.25
C GLY A 396 -16.66 42.91 -19.98
N SER A 397 -15.74 43.88 -20.12
CA SER A 397 -15.20 44.84 -19.09
C SER A 397 -14.28 44.35 -17.95
N ALA A 398 -13.21 45.06 -17.57
CA ALA A 398 -12.12 44.61 -16.67
C ALA A 398 -12.47 43.93 -15.31
N THR A 399 -13.67 44.06 -14.75
CA THR A 399 -14.17 43.19 -13.64
C THR A 399 -14.34 41.71 -14.05
N ASP A 400 -14.35 41.46 -15.36
CA ASP A 400 -14.48 40.20 -16.08
C ASP A 400 -13.17 39.40 -16.08
N GLY A 401 -11.99 40.01 -15.92
CA GLY A 401 -10.71 39.28 -15.95
C GLY A 401 -10.60 38.22 -14.86
N LYS A 402 -10.94 38.58 -13.61
CA LYS A 402 -10.94 37.64 -12.47
C LYS A 402 -12.08 36.63 -12.57
N GLN A 403 -13.25 37.03 -13.07
CA GLN A 403 -14.39 36.14 -13.25
C GLN A 403 -14.16 35.13 -14.38
N ARG A 404 -13.61 35.56 -15.52
CA ARG A 404 -13.12 34.73 -16.63
C ARG A 404 -12.04 33.78 -16.17
N PHE A 405 -11.03 34.27 -15.47
CA PHE A 405 -9.98 33.41 -14.93
C PHE A 405 -10.60 32.34 -14.02
N ASN A 406 -11.49 32.71 -13.10
CA ASN A 406 -12.19 31.74 -12.25
C ASN A 406 -13.10 30.78 -13.04
N ALA A 407 -13.73 31.24 -14.11
CA ALA A 407 -14.56 30.42 -15.00
C ALA A 407 -13.69 29.43 -15.80
N VAL A 408 -12.54 29.87 -16.30
CA VAL A 408 -11.51 29.05 -16.96
C VAL A 408 -10.97 28.01 -15.99
N ILE A 409 -10.58 28.40 -14.77
CA ILE A 409 -10.13 27.47 -13.73
C ILE A 409 -11.25 26.45 -13.44
N ARG A 410 -12.51 26.88 -13.36
CA ARG A 410 -13.66 25.99 -13.10
C ARG A 410 -13.93 25.02 -14.26
N ALA A 411 -13.99 25.50 -15.50
CA ALA A 411 -14.21 24.68 -16.69
C ALA A 411 -13.08 23.67 -16.87
N THR A 412 -11.84 24.11 -16.66
CA THR A 412 -10.66 23.25 -16.72
C THR A 412 -10.66 22.22 -15.58
N LYS A 413 -11.08 22.58 -14.36
CA LYS A 413 -11.28 21.59 -13.27
C LYS A 413 -12.34 20.55 -13.63
N ILE A 414 -13.45 20.96 -14.25
CA ILE A 414 -14.49 20.03 -14.73
C ILE A 414 -13.89 19.10 -15.79
N TYR A 415 -13.15 19.63 -16.75
CA TYR A 415 -12.44 18.83 -17.74
C TYR A 415 -11.50 17.80 -17.09
N LEU A 416 -10.66 18.23 -16.13
CA LEU A 416 -9.75 17.34 -15.39
C LEU A 416 -10.47 16.22 -14.62
N THR A 417 -11.69 16.47 -14.13
CA THR A 417 -12.51 15.42 -13.49
C THR A 417 -13.11 14.43 -14.49
N GLN A 418 -13.25 14.82 -15.76
CA GLN A 418 -13.91 14.04 -16.82
C GLN A 418 -12.91 13.37 -17.78
N SER A 419 -11.65 13.83 -17.79
CA SER A 419 -10.61 13.28 -18.65
C SER A 419 -10.35 11.80 -18.37
N SER A 420 -10.27 11.02 -19.44
CA SER A 420 -9.99 9.58 -19.36
C SER A 420 -8.53 9.32 -18.98
N VAL A 421 -8.22 8.11 -18.50
CA VAL A 421 -6.83 7.66 -18.21
C VAL A 421 -5.91 7.79 -19.44
N MET A 422 -6.44 7.75 -20.66
CA MET A 422 -5.66 7.94 -21.90
C MET A 422 -5.24 9.40 -22.13
N GLU A 423 -5.94 10.37 -21.53
CA GLU A 423 -5.64 11.80 -21.60
C GLU A 423 -4.78 12.27 -20.41
N LEU A 424 -4.29 11.34 -19.59
CA LEU A 424 -3.59 11.61 -18.34
C LEU A 424 -2.39 12.55 -18.52
N MET A 425 -1.72 12.49 -19.67
CA MET A 425 -0.60 13.36 -20.02
C MET A 425 -1.02 14.83 -20.11
N THR A 426 -2.06 15.08 -20.90
CA THR A 426 -2.69 16.40 -21.06
C THR A 426 -3.29 16.86 -19.73
N THR A 427 -3.89 15.94 -18.98
CA THR A 427 -4.50 16.18 -17.66
C THR A 427 -3.47 16.62 -16.62
N LEU A 428 -2.30 15.94 -16.55
CA LEU A 428 -1.21 16.30 -15.65
C LEU A 428 -0.58 17.64 -16.03
N ARG A 429 -0.43 17.90 -17.33
CA ARG A 429 0.08 19.17 -17.85
C ARG A 429 -0.86 20.33 -17.52
N ILE A 430 -2.16 20.15 -17.74
CA ILE A 430 -3.20 21.11 -17.37
C ILE A 430 -3.20 21.33 -15.85
N ALA A 431 -3.15 20.28 -15.03
CA ALA A 431 -3.13 20.38 -13.57
C ALA A 431 -1.89 21.15 -13.06
N SER A 432 -0.71 20.89 -13.65
CA SER A 432 0.52 21.65 -13.38
C SER A 432 0.32 23.14 -13.61
N ASN A 433 -0.24 23.50 -14.78
CA ASN A 433 -0.48 24.88 -15.16
C ASN A 433 -1.53 25.57 -14.29
N LEU A 434 -2.64 24.90 -13.97
CA LEU A 434 -3.67 25.44 -13.07
C LEU A 434 -3.10 25.73 -11.68
N ARG A 435 -2.31 24.81 -11.11
CA ARG A 435 -1.73 25.02 -9.77
C ARG A 435 -0.73 26.17 -9.76
N TYR A 436 0.03 26.35 -10.85
CA TYR A 436 0.87 27.54 -11.01
C TYR A 436 0.03 28.82 -10.99
N CYS A 437 -1.03 28.88 -11.80
CA CYS A 437 -1.89 30.06 -11.93
C CYS A 437 -2.68 30.40 -10.66
N GLU A 438 -3.28 29.41 -10.00
CA GLU A 438 -3.98 29.60 -8.73
C GLU A 438 -3.06 30.21 -7.67
N THR A 439 -1.82 29.71 -7.58
CA THR A 439 -0.85 30.20 -6.59
C THR A 439 -0.33 31.60 -6.93
N MET A 440 -0.24 31.94 -8.23
CA MET A 440 0.18 33.28 -8.68
C MET A 440 -0.94 34.33 -8.54
N ALA A 441 -2.21 33.93 -8.66
CA ALA A 441 -3.35 34.82 -8.46
C ALA A 441 -3.46 35.32 -7.01
N ASP A 442 -2.98 34.54 -6.04
CA ASP A 442 -2.94 34.90 -4.62
C ASP A 442 -1.80 35.86 -4.24
N LEU A 443 -0.77 36.02 -5.10
CA LEU A 443 0.43 36.80 -4.81
C LEU A 443 0.25 38.31 -4.97
N HIS A 444 -0.55 38.78 -5.93
CA HIS A 444 -0.86 40.21 -6.11
C HIS A 444 -2.17 40.39 -6.90
N ALA A 445 -3.19 41.01 -6.29
CA ALA A 445 -4.51 41.24 -6.87
C ALA A 445 -4.58 42.31 -7.98
N GLY A 446 -3.45 42.78 -8.53
CA GLY A 446 -3.43 43.95 -9.42
C GLY A 446 -2.82 43.72 -10.79
N GLU A 447 -1.56 43.26 -10.85
CA GLU A 447 -0.74 43.50 -12.06
C GLU A 447 -0.26 42.22 -12.78
N ASN A 448 -0.39 41.03 -12.15
CA ASN A 448 -0.01 39.76 -12.79
C ASN A 448 -1.17 39.01 -13.46
N LEU A 449 -2.43 39.38 -13.19
CA LEU A 449 -3.57 38.79 -13.89
C LEU A 449 -3.52 39.18 -15.38
N GLU A 450 -3.08 40.40 -15.68
CA GLU A 450 -2.86 40.85 -17.06
C GLU A 450 -1.68 40.13 -17.72
N PHE A 451 -0.62 39.77 -16.98
CA PHE A 451 0.48 38.95 -17.52
C PHE A 451 0.02 37.52 -17.83
N VAL A 452 -0.74 36.89 -16.94
CA VAL A 452 -1.33 35.55 -17.14
C VAL A 452 -2.38 35.56 -18.27
N LEU A 453 -3.16 36.62 -18.41
CA LEU A 453 -4.13 36.80 -19.49
C LEU A 453 -3.47 37.17 -20.83
N ARG A 454 -2.44 38.02 -20.84
CA ARG A 454 -1.69 38.38 -22.07
C ARG A 454 -0.86 37.20 -22.61
N SER A 455 -0.34 36.34 -21.74
CA SER A 455 0.31 35.09 -22.18
C SER A 455 -0.70 34.06 -22.70
N SER A 456 -1.99 34.17 -22.35
CA SER A 456 -3.08 33.42 -23.00
C SER A 456 -3.62 34.06 -24.30
N GLN A 457 -3.50 35.39 -24.45
CA GLN A 457 -3.92 36.14 -25.65
C GLN A 457 -2.88 36.17 -26.79
N PHE A 458 -1.68 35.61 -26.58
CA PHE A 458 -0.69 35.47 -27.66
C PHE A 458 -1.04 34.34 -28.67
N TRP A 459 -2.20 33.67 -28.53
CA TRP A 459 -2.60 32.50 -29.32
C TRP A 459 -3.70 32.73 -30.36
N GLN A 460 -3.86 33.96 -30.87
CA GLN A 460 -4.90 34.24 -31.87
C GLN A 460 -4.51 35.18 -33.03
N LEU A 461 -3.24 35.30 -33.41
CA LEU A 461 -2.87 36.24 -34.49
C LEU A 461 -2.08 35.66 -35.67
N GLU A 462 -2.36 34.41 -36.08
CA GLU A 462 -1.87 33.94 -37.39
C GLU A 462 -2.82 33.03 -38.21
N GLU A 463 -4.14 33.05 -37.93
CA GLU A 463 -5.13 32.31 -38.76
C GLU A 463 -6.33 33.16 -39.24
N LEU A 464 -6.19 34.49 -39.33
CA LEU A 464 -7.24 35.34 -39.90
C LEU A 464 -6.70 36.43 -40.84
N HIS A 465 -6.00 36.01 -41.89
CA HIS A 465 -5.82 36.83 -43.09
C HIS A 465 -5.84 36.02 -44.41
N GLN A 466 -6.57 34.90 -44.44
CA GLN A 466 -6.96 34.23 -45.69
C GLN A 466 -8.41 33.73 -45.63
N SER A 467 -9.37 34.63 -45.45
CA SER A 467 -10.71 34.50 -46.05
C SER A 467 -11.50 35.78 -45.76
N VAL A 468 -11.39 36.76 -46.64
CA VAL A 468 -12.48 37.60 -47.20
C VAL A 468 -11.76 38.61 -48.10
N SER A 469 -11.63 38.25 -49.39
CA SER A 469 -11.77 39.10 -50.58
C SER A 469 -11.45 38.23 -51.81
N ALA A 470 -12.29 37.96 -52.81
CA ALA A 470 -13.58 38.53 -53.22
C ALA A 470 -13.64 40.05 -53.19
#